data_AF-W2EIK0-F1
#
_entry.id   AF-W2EIK0-F1
#
_cell.length_a   1.000
_cell.length_b   1.000
_cell.length_c   1.000
_cell.angle_alpha   90.00
_cell.angle_beta   90.00
_cell.angle_gamma   90.00
#
_symmetry.space_group_name_H-M   'P 1'
#
loop_
_entity.id
_entity.type
_entity.pdbx_description
1 polymer ?
#
loop_
_entity_poly.entity_id
_entity_poly.type
_entity_poly.pdbx_seq_one_letter_code
_entity_poly.pdbx_strand_id
1 'polypeptide(L)'
;EAGLARRTVAELTADPAALVPAVSATGATAVYVHIDLDVLDPGEFGSLNHPEAGGLAVPTLRAAVRALTAAFTLAGLGITEYAPRRDEDRATLAGLVPALLGEESR
;
A
#
# COMPACT_ATOMS: atom_id res chain seq x y z
N GLU A 1 -20.08 -14.96 0.76
CA GLU A 1 -18.78 -14.30 0.50
C GLU A 1 -18.79 -13.81 -0.94
N ALA A 2 -18.72 -12.49 -1.19
CA ALA A 2 -19.11 -11.84 -2.45
C ALA A 2 -18.11 -12.00 -3.63
N GLY A 3 -17.28 -13.05 -3.65
CA GLY A 3 -16.31 -13.28 -4.73
C GLY A 3 -15.11 -12.32 -4.73
N LEU A 4 -14.87 -11.59 -3.64
CA LEU A 4 -13.71 -10.70 -3.50
C LEU A 4 -12.44 -11.48 -3.19
N ALA A 5 -11.39 -11.27 -3.99
CA ALA A 5 -10.06 -11.77 -3.67
C ALA A 5 -9.47 -10.96 -2.51
N ARG A 6 -8.92 -11.66 -1.50
CA ARG A 6 -8.24 -11.05 -0.35
C ARG A 6 -6.82 -11.59 -0.21
N ARG A 7 -5.92 -10.74 0.28
CA ARG A 7 -4.58 -11.13 0.76
C ARG A 7 -4.40 -10.56 2.16
N THR A 8 -3.90 -11.39 3.04
CA THR A 8 -3.57 -11.06 4.42
C THR A 8 -2.21 -10.36 4.49
N VAL A 9 -1.93 -9.70 5.61
CA VAL A 9 -0.60 -9.14 5.90
C VAL A 9 0.49 -10.22 5.76
N ALA A 10 0.24 -11.44 6.26
CA ALA A 10 1.19 -12.54 6.16
C ALA A 10 1.47 -12.94 4.71
N GLU A 11 0.44 -13.02 3.87
CA GLU A 11 0.60 -13.33 2.44
C GLU A 11 1.37 -12.24 1.70
N LEU A 12 1.09 -10.96 1.96
CA LEU A 12 1.83 -9.84 1.34
C LEU A 12 3.26 -9.69 1.88
N THR A 13 3.47 -10.06 3.14
CA THR A 13 4.82 -10.12 3.72
C THR A 13 5.65 -11.23 3.10
N ALA A 14 5.04 -12.38 2.83
CA ALA A 14 5.70 -13.50 2.17
C ALA A 14 5.93 -13.22 0.68
N ASP A 15 4.96 -12.61 -0.01
CA ASP A 15 5.01 -12.24 -1.41
C ASP A 15 4.27 -10.92 -1.67
N PRO A 16 5.00 -9.79 -1.79
CA PRO A 16 4.38 -8.51 -2.11
C PRO A 16 3.63 -8.50 -3.45
N ALA A 17 3.97 -9.39 -4.40
CA ALA A 17 3.30 -9.48 -5.69
C ALA A 17 2.01 -10.32 -5.65
N ALA A 18 1.61 -10.87 -4.50
CA ALA A 18 0.48 -11.79 -4.38
C ALA A 18 -0.89 -11.21 -4.81
N LEU A 19 -1.00 -9.88 -4.94
CA LEU A 19 -2.19 -9.20 -5.49
C LEU A 19 -2.27 -9.28 -7.01
N VAL A 20 -1.13 -9.36 -7.73
CA VAL A 20 -1.09 -9.31 -9.20
C VAL A 20 -1.92 -10.42 -9.83
N PRO A 21 -1.81 -11.70 -9.44
CA PRO A 21 -2.63 -12.76 -10.04
C PRO A 21 -4.13 -12.55 -9.82
N ALA A 22 -4.52 -12.02 -8.66
CA ALA A 22 -5.91 -11.75 -8.34
C ALA A 22 -6.49 -10.64 -9.22
N VAL A 23 -5.74 -9.57 -9.45
CA VAL A 23 -6.15 -8.48 -10.35
C VAL A 23 -6.15 -8.96 -11.80
N SER A 24 -5.14 -9.72 -12.24
CA SER A 24 -5.07 -10.28 -13.60
C SER A 24 -6.29 -11.16 -13.93
N ALA A 25 -6.75 -11.95 -12.96
CA ALA A 25 -7.93 -12.82 -13.14
C ALA A 25 -9.23 -12.04 -13.40
N THR A 26 -9.28 -10.74 -13.09
CA THR A 26 -10.43 -9.87 -13.40
C THR A 26 -10.46 -9.40 -14.86
N GLY A 27 -9.35 -9.53 -15.59
CA GLY A 27 -9.19 -8.95 -16.93
C GLY A 27 -8.94 -7.43 -16.94
N ALA A 28 -8.68 -6.81 -15.78
CA ALA A 28 -8.37 -5.39 -15.68
C ALA A 28 -7.05 -5.04 -16.39
N THR A 29 -7.04 -3.90 -17.08
CA THR A 29 -5.84 -3.30 -17.71
C THR A 29 -5.31 -2.10 -16.95
N ALA A 30 -6.10 -1.57 -16.01
CA ALA A 30 -5.74 -0.46 -15.15
C ALA A 30 -6.27 -0.67 -13.72
N VAL A 31 -5.60 -0.08 -12.75
CA VAL A 31 -5.95 -0.15 -11.32
C VAL A 31 -6.06 1.24 -10.72
N TYR A 32 -7.03 1.39 -9.81
CA TYR A 32 -7.02 2.45 -8.81
C TYR A 32 -6.56 1.84 -7.49
N VAL A 33 -5.53 2.42 -6.88
CA VAL A 33 -5.00 1.94 -5.59
C VAL A 33 -5.48 2.87 -4.50
N HIS A 34 -6.23 2.33 -3.55
CA HIS A 34 -6.57 3.02 -2.31
C HIS A 34 -5.69 2.48 -1.18
N ILE A 35 -5.03 3.38 -0.48
CA ILE A 35 -4.19 3.08 0.68
C ILE A 35 -4.81 3.79 1.88
N ASP A 36 -5.45 3.01 2.72
CA ASP A 36 -5.69 3.41 4.10
C ASP A 36 -4.38 3.23 4.88
N LEU A 37 -3.88 4.29 5.53
CA LEU A 37 -2.58 4.24 6.21
C LEU A 37 -2.60 3.34 7.46
N ASP A 38 -3.78 2.99 7.97
CA ASP A 38 -3.91 2.01 9.06
C ASP A 38 -3.55 0.57 8.66
N VAL A 39 -3.31 0.32 7.36
CA VAL A 39 -2.73 -0.94 6.88
C VAL A 39 -1.29 -1.13 7.33
N LEU A 40 -0.59 -0.05 7.70
CA LEU A 40 0.78 -0.09 8.18
C LEU A 40 0.81 -0.46 9.67
N ASP A 41 1.84 -1.19 10.08
CA ASP A 41 2.02 -1.45 11.50
C ASP A 41 2.21 -0.13 12.27
N PRO A 42 1.53 0.08 13.42
CA PRO A 42 1.65 1.30 14.20
C PRO A 42 3.09 1.60 14.69
N GLY A 43 3.95 0.58 14.77
CA GLY A 43 5.38 0.75 15.02
C GLY A 43 6.13 1.42 13.86
N GLU A 44 5.63 1.26 12.63
CA GLU A 44 6.18 1.87 11.41
C GLU A 44 5.55 3.24 11.12
N PHE A 45 4.23 3.39 11.36
CA PHE A 45 3.49 4.63 11.11
C PHE A 45 2.41 4.87 12.17
N GLY A 46 2.58 5.90 13.00
CA GLY A 46 1.78 6.13 14.21
C GLY A 46 0.80 7.30 14.12
N SER A 47 0.82 8.06 13.03
CA SER A 47 -0.05 9.21 12.78
C SER A 47 -1.40 8.75 12.21
N LEU A 48 -2.13 7.97 13.01
CA LEU A 48 -3.41 7.32 12.67
C LEU A 48 -4.49 7.65 13.72
N ASN A 49 -5.75 7.60 13.31
CA ASN A 49 -6.90 7.66 14.25
C ASN A 49 -7.25 6.29 14.81
N HIS A 50 -7.09 5.23 14.01
CA HIS A 50 -7.48 3.86 14.33
C HIS A 50 -6.31 2.90 14.06
N PRO A 51 -5.28 2.84 14.93
CA PRO A 51 -4.12 1.98 14.70
C PRO A 51 -4.48 0.50 14.89
N GLU A 52 -4.13 -0.34 13.91
CA GLU A 52 -4.35 -1.79 13.93
C GLU A 52 -3.02 -2.56 14.04
N ALA A 53 -2.88 -3.41 15.05
CA ALA A 53 -1.63 -4.11 15.31
C ALA A 53 -1.36 -5.25 14.31
N GLY A 54 -0.08 -5.46 13.95
CA GLY A 54 0.31 -6.53 13.02
C GLY A 54 0.07 -6.14 11.56
N GLY A 55 0.22 -4.85 11.24
CA GLY A 55 0.12 -4.30 9.90
C GLY A 55 1.37 -4.57 9.05
N LEU A 56 1.40 -3.99 7.86
CA LEU A 56 2.53 -4.08 6.93
C LEU A 56 3.67 -3.16 7.36
N ALA A 57 4.89 -3.60 7.10
CA ALA A 57 6.03 -2.70 7.04
C ALA A 57 5.94 -1.79 5.80
N VAL A 58 6.47 -0.57 5.89
CA VAL A 58 6.45 0.40 4.78
C VAL A 58 7.08 -0.16 3.49
N PRO A 59 8.23 -0.88 3.53
CA PRO A 59 8.83 -1.46 2.33
C PRO A 59 7.94 -2.52 1.66
N THR A 60 7.18 -3.29 2.44
CA THR A 60 6.28 -4.32 1.92
C THR A 60 5.11 -3.69 1.16
N LEU A 61 4.49 -2.65 1.72
CA LEU A 61 3.44 -1.89 1.04
C LEU A 61 3.97 -1.27 -0.27
N ARG A 62 5.15 -0.65 -0.23
CA ARG A 62 5.81 -0.09 -1.42
C ARG A 62 6.01 -1.16 -2.49
N ALA A 63 6.53 -2.32 -2.13
CA ALA A 63 6.78 -3.41 -3.06
C ALA A 63 5.48 -3.94 -3.69
N ALA A 64 4.42 -4.07 -2.90
CA ALA A 64 3.12 -4.55 -3.39
C ALA A 64 2.49 -3.58 -4.41
N VAL A 65 2.50 -2.28 -4.12
CA VAL A 65 2.00 -1.27 -5.06
C VAL A 65 2.86 -1.24 -6.32
N ARG A 66 4.20 -1.32 -6.20
CA ARG A 66 5.10 -1.39 -7.37
C ARG A 66 4.84 -2.61 -8.24
N ALA A 67 4.56 -3.77 -7.65
CA ALA A 67 4.20 -4.96 -8.41
C ALA A 67 2.90 -4.74 -9.21
N LEU A 68 1.90 -4.07 -8.63
CA LEU A 68 0.67 -3.71 -9.33
C LEU A 68 0.94 -2.71 -10.47
N THR A 69 1.68 -1.63 -10.22
CA THR A 69 1.94 -0.60 -11.25
C THR A 69 2.90 -1.07 -12.35
N ALA A 70 3.67 -2.13 -12.11
CA ALA A 70 4.47 -2.78 -13.14
C ALA A 70 3.62 -3.68 -14.06
N ALA A 71 2.51 -4.24 -13.55
CA ALA A 71 1.62 -5.13 -14.28
C ALA A 71 0.43 -4.39 -14.93
N PHE A 72 0.00 -3.26 -14.37
CA PHE A 72 -1.22 -2.55 -14.77
C PHE A 72 -0.98 -1.04 -14.86
N THR A 73 -1.77 -0.36 -15.69
CA THR A 73 -1.78 1.12 -15.71
C THR A 73 -2.34 1.65 -14.39
N LEU A 74 -1.64 2.55 -13.73
CA LEU A 74 -2.18 3.25 -12.55
C LEU A 74 -3.15 4.35 -13.01
N ALA A 75 -4.46 4.11 -12.84
CA ALA A 75 -5.50 5.08 -13.16
C ALA A 75 -5.62 6.17 -12.07
N GLY A 76 -5.20 5.87 -10.84
CA GLY A 76 -5.17 6.82 -9.74
C GLY A 76 -4.71 6.18 -8.42
N LEU A 77 -4.33 7.04 -7.48
CA LEU A 77 -3.86 6.68 -6.16
C LEU A 77 -4.56 7.56 -5.13
N GLY A 78 -5.20 6.97 -4.13
CA GLY A 78 -5.74 7.67 -2.97
C GLY A 78 -5.08 7.20 -1.69
N ILE A 79 -4.56 8.12 -0.89
CA ILE A 79 -3.95 7.84 0.42
C ILE A 79 -4.79 8.55 1.49
N THR A 80 -5.27 7.80 2.49
CA THR A 80 -6.21 8.29 3.51
C THR A 80 -5.74 7.99 4.93
N GLU A 81 -6.52 8.46 5.92
CA GLU A 81 -6.29 8.26 7.36
C GLU A 81 -4.96 8.80 7.93
N TYR A 82 -4.30 9.73 7.24
CA TYR A 82 -3.22 10.49 7.85
C TYR A 82 -3.78 11.44 8.92
N ALA A 83 -3.50 11.14 10.19
CA ALA A 83 -3.84 11.97 11.35
C ALA A 83 -2.53 12.51 11.98
N PRO A 84 -2.08 13.72 11.60
CA PRO A 84 -0.73 14.20 11.92
C PRO A 84 -0.48 14.27 13.43
N ARG A 85 0.49 13.47 13.92
CA ARG A 85 0.91 13.46 15.34
C ARG A 85 2.42 13.37 15.54
N ARG A 86 3.16 12.81 14.58
CA ARG A 86 4.62 12.63 14.65
C ARG A 86 5.32 13.21 13.42
N ASP A 87 6.42 13.92 13.63
CA ASP A 87 7.23 14.49 12.53
C ASP A 87 7.91 13.40 11.69
N GLU A 88 8.30 12.28 12.30
CA GLU A 88 8.87 11.13 11.60
C GLU A 88 7.91 10.51 10.58
N ASP A 89 6.61 10.46 10.89
CA ASP A 89 5.58 9.97 9.95
C ASP A 89 5.40 10.88 8.77
N ARG A 90 5.57 12.19 8.96
CA ARG A 90 5.54 13.15 7.85
C ARG A 90 6.68 12.87 6.87
N ALA A 91 7.87 12.53 7.36
CA ALA A 91 8.99 12.15 6.52
C ALA A 91 8.75 10.81 5.81
N THR A 92 8.21 9.81 6.53
CA THR A 92 7.79 8.52 5.94
C THR A 92 6.79 8.71 4.81
N LEU A 93 5.72 9.51 5.03
CA LEU A 93 4.70 9.79 4.02
C LEU A 93 5.29 10.53 2.81
N ALA A 94 6.15 11.53 3.05
CA ALA A 94 6.82 12.27 1.99
C ALA A 94 7.73 11.38 1.12
N GLY A 95 8.36 10.35 1.71
CA GLY A 95 9.13 9.37 0.97
C GLY A 95 8.28 8.31 0.26
N LEU A 96 7.14 7.93 0.84
CA LEU A 96 6.26 6.91 0.28
C LEU A 96 5.65 7.34 -1.05
N VAL A 97 5.06 8.54 -1.13
CA VAL A 97 4.37 9.00 -2.35
C VAL A 97 5.22 8.92 -3.64
N PRO A 98 6.41 9.53 -3.71
CA PRO A 98 7.25 9.45 -4.91
C PRO A 98 7.70 8.00 -5.16
N ALA A 99 8.02 7.26 -4.10
CA ALA A 99 8.40 5.86 -4.18
C ALA A 99 7.29 4.96 -4.75
N LEU A 100 6.01 5.28 -4.56
CA LEU A 100 4.88 4.56 -5.16
C LEU A 100 4.70 4.91 -6.65
N LEU A 101 5.05 6.11 -7.07
CA LEU A 101 4.91 6.59 -8.45
C LEU A 101 6.11 6.28 -9.34
N GLY A 102 7.14 5.61 -8.79
CA GLY A 102 8.36 5.29 -9.53
C GLY A 102 9.34 6.45 -9.66
N GLU A 103 9.07 7.58 -9.01
CA GLU A 103 10.00 8.69 -8.91
C GLU A 103 10.89 8.46 -7.69
N GLU A 104 12.15 8.09 -7.91
CA GLU A 104 13.10 8.08 -6.78
C GLU A 104 13.52 9.53 -6.49
N SER A 105 13.52 9.91 -5.21
CA SER A 105 14.01 11.22 -4.76
C SER A 105 15.40 11.47 -5.33
N ARG A 106 15.49 12.39 -6.30
CA ARG A 106 16.75 12.93 -6.82
C ARG A 106 17.39 13.85 -5.79
#